data_AF-A0AAW6VRU6-F1
#
_entry.id   AF-A0AAW6VRU6-F1
#
_cell.length_a   1.000
_cell.length_b   1.000
_cell.length_c   1.000
_cell.angle_alpha   90.00
_cell.angle_beta   90.00
_cell.angle_gamma   90.00
#
_symmetry.space_group_name_H-M   'P 1'
#
loop_
_entity.id
_entity.type
_entity.pdbx_description
1 polymer ?
#
loop_
_entity_poly.entity_id
_entity_poly.type
_entity_poly.pdbx_seq_one_letter_code
_entity_poly.pdbx_strand_id
1 'polypeptide(L)'
;MKRLEKKVKSGKLTKDQINSRGYNKYLHLKNEISVEIDYEKFYQDSYWDGLKGYITNTNLSNDAVISNYSNLWQIEKAFRMSKSDLEIRPIYHFTKRRIEAHISISFVAYSIYKELERLLYLYNAPFSVKKAREIIHNIYQIEVTLPDSGVKQKVLLQMDEEQQFLVNMIQNEISKSFG
;
A
#
# COMPACT_ATOMS: atom_id res chain seq x y z
N MET A 1 -29.22 0.85 -13.57
CA MET A 1 -30.23 0.67 -14.64
C MET A 1 -30.81 1.96 -15.21
N LYS A 2 -31.30 2.92 -14.42
CA LYS A 2 -31.94 4.18 -14.91
C LYS A 2 -31.17 4.94 -16.02
N ARG A 3 -29.83 4.90 -16.00
CA ARG A 3 -28.98 5.51 -17.05
C ARG A 3 -29.03 4.75 -18.39
N LEU A 4 -29.11 3.42 -18.36
CA LEU A 4 -29.19 2.58 -19.56
C LEU A 4 -30.57 2.68 -20.21
N GLU A 5 -31.63 2.65 -19.40
CA GLU A 5 -33.01 2.85 -19.85
C GLU A 5 -33.22 4.19 -20.54
N LYS A 6 -32.66 5.28 -19.99
CA LYS A 6 -32.72 6.62 -20.60
C LYS A 6 -31.97 6.68 -21.94
N LYS A 7 -30.91 5.88 -22.11
CA LYS A 7 -30.14 5.81 -23.36
C LYS A 7 -30.85 4.99 -24.43
N VAL A 8 -31.45 3.86 -24.06
CA VAL A 8 -32.27 3.05 -24.98
C VAL A 8 -33.51 3.81 -25.42
N LYS A 9 -34.23 4.48 -24.50
CA LYS A 9 -35.40 5.31 -24.81
C LYS A 9 -35.11 6.55 -25.67
N SER A 10 -33.88 7.05 -25.68
CA SER A 10 -33.51 8.22 -26.49
C SER A 10 -33.03 7.88 -27.90
N GLY A 11 -33.06 6.61 -28.31
CA GLY A 11 -32.69 6.16 -29.67
C GLY A 11 -31.21 6.34 -30.03
N LYS A 12 -30.35 6.71 -29.08
CA LYS A 12 -28.93 7.04 -29.28
C LYS A 12 -27.99 5.86 -29.05
N LEU A 13 -28.45 4.61 -29.15
CA LEU A 13 -27.55 3.46 -29.06
C LEU A 13 -26.84 3.23 -30.39
N THR A 14 -25.68 3.87 -30.56
CA THR A 14 -24.72 3.54 -31.62
C THR A 14 -23.88 2.32 -31.24
N LYS A 15 -23.39 1.59 -32.25
CA LYS A 15 -22.53 0.39 -32.11
C LYS A 15 -21.32 0.60 -31.18
N ASP A 16 -20.78 1.83 -31.14
CA ASP A 16 -19.68 2.21 -30.24
C ASP A 16 -20.08 2.26 -28.75
N GLN A 17 -21.34 2.57 -28.45
CA GLN A 17 -21.87 2.60 -27.08
C GLN A 17 -22.20 1.19 -26.55
N ILE A 18 -22.50 0.27 -27.48
CA ILE A 18 -22.61 -1.19 -27.26
C ILE A 18 -21.22 -1.81 -27.05
N ASN A 19 -20.13 -1.03 -27.03
CA ASN A 19 -18.80 -1.52 -26.66
C ASN A 19 -18.37 -1.07 -25.24
N SER A 20 -19.28 -0.45 -24.48
CA SER A 20 -19.03 -0.10 -23.08
C SER A 20 -19.15 -1.35 -22.20
N ARG A 21 -17.98 -1.93 -21.86
CA ARG A 21 -17.81 -3.21 -21.12
C ARG A 21 -18.80 -3.50 -19.99
N GLY A 22 -19.30 -2.48 -19.28
CA GLY A 22 -20.22 -2.64 -18.16
C GLY A 22 -21.69 -2.88 -18.53
N TYR A 23 -22.19 -2.29 -19.63
CA TYR A 23 -23.63 -2.35 -19.98
C TYR A 23 -23.97 -3.44 -20.99
N ASN A 24 -22.98 -3.89 -21.77
CA ASN A 24 -23.16 -4.87 -22.84
C ASN A 24 -23.76 -6.19 -22.38
N LYS A 25 -23.46 -6.60 -21.15
CA LYS A 25 -23.94 -7.88 -20.63
C LYS A 25 -25.46 -7.92 -20.45
N TYR A 26 -26.15 -6.78 -20.38
CA TYR A 26 -27.60 -6.67 -20.19
C TYR A 26 -28.36 -6.25 -21.47
N LEU A 27 -27.74 -6.33 -22.65
CA LEU A 27 -28.36 -5.92 -23.90
C LEU A 27 -28.57 -7.13 -24.82
N HIS A 28 -29.80 -7.31 -25.30
CA HIS A 28 -30.14 -8.26 -26.35
C HIS A 28 -30.42 -7.52 -27.67
N LEU A 29 -29.73 -7.94 -28.72
CA LEU A 29 -29.97 -7.46 -30.09
C LEU A 29 -31.07 -8.33 -30.69
N LYS A 30 -32.22 -7.71 -30.99
CA LYS A 30 -33.36 -8.45 -31.55
C LYS A 30 -33.42 -8.36 -33.07
N ASN A 31 -32.75 -7.36 -33.68
CA ASN A 31 -32.52 -7.15 -35.12
C ASN A 31 -31.37 -6.12 -35.33
N GLU A 32 -30.94 -5.86 -36.57
CA GLU A 32 -29.83 -4.93 -36.91
C GLU A 32 -30.02 -3.48 -36.38
N ILE A 33 -31.23 -3.12 -35.96
CA ILE A 33 -31.62 -1.74 -35.61
C ILE A 33 -32.18 -1.62 -34.17
N SER A 34 -32.55 -2.71 -33.50
CA SER A 34 -33.20 -2.65 -32.16
C SER A 34 -32.42 -3.37 -31.06
N VAL A 35 -32.17 -2.63 -29.98
CA VAL A 35 -31.52 -3.12 -28.76
C VAL A 35 -32.55 -3.13 -27.63
N GLU A 36 -32.81 -4.31 -27.07
CA GLU A 36 -33.64 -4.48 -25.88
C GLU A 36 -32.77 -4.71 -24.64
N ILE A 37 -33.25 -4.28 -23.48
CA ILE A 37 -32.58 -4.55 -22.19
C ILE A 37 -33.07 -5.90 -21.68
N ASP A 38 -32.12 -6.80 -21.41
CA ASP A 38 -32.36 -8.03 -20.70
C ASP A 38 -32.49 -7.76 -19.19
N TYR A 39 -33.74 -7.65 -18.74
CA TYR A 39 -34.03 -7.50 -17.31
C TYR A 39 -33.82 -8.79 -16.53
N GLU A 40 -34.00 -9.96 -17.15
CA GLU A 40 -33.85 -11.25 -16.47
C GLU A 40 -32.40 -11.43 -16.01
N LYS A 41 -31.44 -11.16 -16.88
CA LYS A 41 -30.02 -11.20 -16.54
C LYS A 41 -29.61 -10.12 -15.54
N PHE A 42 -30.26 -8.96 -15.56
CA PHE A 42 -30.07 -7.95 -14.53
C PHE A 42 -30.54 -8.44 -13.15
N TYR A 43 -31.72 -9.06 -13.07
CA TYR A 43 -32.23 -9.63 -11.83
C TYR A 43 -31.37 -10.79 -11.35
N GLN A 44 -30.87 -11.64 -12.26
CA GLN A 44 -29.94 -12.71 -11.92
C GLN A 44 -28.64 -12.17 -11.31
N ASP A 45 -28.02 -11.17 -11.92
CA ASP A 45 -26.81 -10.54 -11.38
C ASP A 45 -27.08 -9.84 -10.03
N SER A 46 -28.28 -9.29 -9.83
CA SER A 46 -28.66 -8.65 -8.56
C SER A 46 -28.67 -9.62 -7.37
N TYR A 47 -28.84 -10.93 -7.58
CA TYR A 47 -28.72 -11.92 -6.49
C TYR A 47 -27.26 -12.11 -6.03
N TRP A 48 -26.30 -11.78 -6.89
CA TRP A 48 -24.86 -11.91 -6.60
C TRP A 48 -24.24 -10.60 -6.14
N ASP A 49 -24.98 -9.48 -6.19
CA ASP A 49 -24.51 -8.18 -5.72
C ASP A 49 -24.21 -8.23 -4.22
N GLY A 50 -22.99 -7.82 -3.85
CA GLY A 50 -22.51 -7.83 -2.47
C GLY A 50 -21.80 -9.12 -2.03
N LEU A 51 -21.79 -10.16 -2.88
CA LEU A 51 -21.02 -11.37 -2.64
C LEU A 51 -19.60 -11.23 -3.18
N LYS A 52 -18.61 -11.64 -2.38
CA LYS A 52 -17.20 -11.67 -2.78
C LYS A 52 -16.74 -13.13 -2.91
N GLY A 53 -16.68 -13.62 -4.15
CA GLY A 53 -16.13 -14.94 -4.45
C GLY A 53 -14.60 -14.91 -4.60
N TYR A 54 -13.94 -15.99 -4.20
CA TYR A 54 -12.51 -16.20 -4.43
C TYR A 54 -12.31 -17.41 -5.33
N ILE A 55 -11.54 -17.24 -6.40
CA ILE A 55 -11.11 -18.33 -7.28
C ILE A 55 -9.61 -18.53 -7.03
N THR A 56 -9.22 -19.72 -6.63
CA THR A 56 -7.83 -20.04 -6.30
C THR A 56 -7.46 -21.44 -6.74
N ASN A 57 -6.17 -21.67 -7.00
CA ASN A 57 -5.58 -22.97 -7.31
C ASN A 57 -4.89 -23.60 -6.10
N THR A 58 -5.11 -23.08 -4.89
CA THR A 58 -4.48 -23.58 -3.66
C THR A 58 -5.24 -24.77 -3.07
N ASN A 59 -4.54 -25.58 -2.29
CA ASN A 59 -5.14 -26.65 -1.48
C ASN A 59 -5.51 -26.19 -0.05
N LEU A 60 -5.52 -24.88 0.22
CA LEU A 60 -5.88 -24.33 1.53
C LEU A 60 -7.39 -24.47 1.78
N SER A 61 -7.79 -24.54 3.05
CA SER A 61 -9.20 -24.50 3.41
C SER A 61 -9.85 -23.17 3.01
N ASN A 62 -11.16 -23.18 2.75
CA ASN A 62 -11.90 -21.98 2.36
C ASN A 62 -11.69 -20.82 3.35
N ASP A 63 -11.72 -21.09 4.66
CA ASP A 63 -11.50 -20.08 5.69
C ASP A 63 -10.08 -19.50 5.66
N ALA A 64 -9.07 -20.34 5.42
CA ALA A 64 -7.69 -19.91 5.28
C ALA A 64 -7.49 -19.04 4.03
N VAL A 65 -8.15 -19.38 2.91
CA VAL A 65 -8.16 -18.56 1.69
C VAL A 65 -8.77 -17.20 2.00
N ILE A 66 -9.97 -17.15 2.59
CA ILE A 66 -10.65 -15.90 2.94
C ILE A 66 -9.78 -15.04 3.86
N SER A 67 -9.18 -15.65 4.90
CA SER A 67 -8.31 -14.96 5.84
C SER A 67 -7.06 -14.41 5.18
N ASN A 68 -6.38 -15.19 4.32
CA ASN A 68 -5.20 -14.73 3.59
C ASN A 68 -5.52 -13.58 2.62
N TYR A 69 -6.63 -13.68 1.88
CA TYR A 69 -7.08 -12.58 1.02
C TYR A 69 -7.54 -11.36 1.82
N SER A 70 -7.99 -11.52 3.07
CA SER A 70 -8.24 -10.38 3.94
C SER A 70 -6.95 -9.59 4.19
N ASN A 71 -5.78 -10.23 4.30
CA ASN A 71 -4.50 -9.54 4.53
C ASN A 71 -3.99 -8.75 3.31
N LEU A 72 -4.63 -8.85 2.14
CA LEU A 72 -4.24 -8.10 0.94
C LEU A 72 -4.23 -6.58 1.17
N TRP A 73 -5.09 -6.07 2.06
CA TRP A 73 -5.08 -4.65 2.43
C TRP A 73 -3.74 -4.22 3.07
N GLN A 74 -3.02 -5.13 3.72
CA GLN A 74 -1.71 -4.83 4.30
C GLN A 74 -0.67 -4.57 3.20
N ILE A 75 -0.76 -5.33 2.10
CA ILE A 75 0.06 -5.13 0.91
C ILE A 75 -0.30 -3.80 0.25
N GLU A 76 -1.58 -3.47 0.12
CA GLU A 76 -2.01 -2.17 -0.39
C GLU A 76 -1.54 -1.01 0.49
N LYS A 77 -1.60 -1.18 1.82
CA LYS A 77 -1.07 -0.23 2.79
C LYS A 77 0.44 -0.07 2.60
N ALA A 78 1.20 -1.15 2.42
CA ALA A 78 2.63 -1.10 2.12
C ALA A 78 2.93 -0.28 0.86
N PHE A 79 2.22 -0.54 -0.24
CA PHE A 79 2.38 0.21 -1.49
C PHE A 79 1.97 1.67 -1.35
N ARG A 80 0.94 1.98 -0.56
CA ARG A 80 0.51 3.36 -0.29
C ARG A 80 1.58 4.12 0.48
N MET A 81 2.08 3.54 1.56
CA MET A 81 3.12 4.13 2.41
C MET A 81 4.44 4.30 1.66
N SER A 82 4.79 3.34 0.80
CA SER A 82 5.95 3.47 -0.10
C SER A 82 5.86 4.71 -0.99
N LYS A 83 4.65 5.05 -1.47
CA LYS A 83 4.43 6.22 -2.34
C LYS A 83 4.28 7.55 -1.60
N SER A 84 3.78 7.56 -0.37
CA SER A 84 3.50 8.77 0.41
C SER A 84 4.57 9.08 1.44
N ASP A 85 4.93 8.11 2.29
CA ASP A 85 5.81 8.33 3.43
C ASP A 85 7.27 8.15 3.07
N LEU A 86 7.58 7.16 2.23
CA LEU A 86 8.92 6.89 1.74
C LEU A 86 9.22 7.61 0.41
N GLU A 87 8.22 8.21 -0.23
CA GLU A 87 8.32 8.92 -1.52
C GLU A 87 9.02 8.13 -2.64
N ILE A 88 8.99 6.81 -2.54
CA ILE A 88 9.55 5.89 -3.52
C ILE A 88 8.58 5.87 -4.71
N ARG A 89 8.73 6.83 -5.62
CA ARG A 89 8.11 6.75 -6.94
C ARG A 89 9.21 6.41 -7.96
N PRO A 90 9.02 5.35 -8.76
CA PRO A 90 9.92 5.11 -9.88
C PRO A 90 9.78 6.28 -10.86
N ILE A 91 10.84 7.04 -11.04
CA ILE A 91 10.92 8.10 -12.06
C ILE A 91 11.79 7.54 -13.18
N TYR A 92 11.18 7.22 -14.32
CA TYR A 92 11.87 6.82 -15.56
C TYR A 92 12.81 5.59 -15.43
N HIS A 93 12.34 4.49 -14.84
CA HIS A 93 13.10 3.24 -14.77
C HIS A 93 12.67 2.29 -15.89
N PHE A 94 13.50 2.16 -16.93
CA PHE A 94 13.16 1.34 -18.11
C PHE A 94 14.04 0.09 -18.27
N THR A 95 15.19 0.05 -17.60
CA THR A 95 16.10 -1.10 -17.66
C THR A 95 15.82 -2.06 -16.51
N LYS A 96 15.81 -3.37 -16.79
CA LYS A 96 15.55 -4.45 -15.82
C LYS A 96 16.34 -4.26 -14.51
N ARG A 97 17.65 -4.03 -14.61
CA ARG A 97 18.53 -3.81 -13.45
C ARG A 97 18.10 -2.64 -12.57
N ARG A 98 17.66 -1.51 -13.15
CA ARG A 98 17.21 -0.34 -12.37
C ARG A 98 15.88 -0.61 -11.67
N ILE A 99 14.98 -1.35 -12.32
CA ILE A 99 13.70 -1.78 -11.74
C ILE A 99 13.97 -2.68 -10.53
N GLU A 100 14.82 -3.70 -10.69
CA GLU A 100 15.18 -4.63 -9.62
C GLU A 100 15.84 -3.92 -8.43
N ALA A 101 16.80 -3.02 -8.70
CA ALA A 101 17.47 -2.25 -7.65
C ALA A 101 16.49 -1.35 -6.89
N HIS A 102 15.60 -0.65 -7.61
CA HIS A 102 14.60 0.21 -6.99
C HIS A 102 13.65 -0.59 -6.10
N ILE A 103 13.10 -1.70 -6.59
CA ILE A 103 12.23 -2.59 -5.80
C ILE A 103 12.96 -3.09 -4.55
N SER A 104 14.24 -3.48 -4.68
CA SER A 104 15.04 -3.99 -3.56
C SER A 104 15.25 -2.92 -2.48
N ILE A 105 15.69 -1.72 -2.85
CA ILE A 105 15.87 -0.60 -1.90
C ILE A 105 14.54 -0.24 -1.24
N SER A 106 13.46 -0.23 -2.02
CA SER A 106 12.12 0.07 -1.53
C SER A 106 11.64 -0.92 -0.49
N PHE A 107 11.89 -2.20 -0.75
CA PHE A 107 11.55 -3.28 0.16
C PHE A 107 12.34 -3.16 1.47
N VAL A 108 13.65 -2.94 1.40
CA VAL A 108 14.50 -2.74 2.59
C VAL A 108 14.03 -1.55 3.42
N ALA A 109 13.74 -0.41 2.77
CA ALA A 109 13.26 0.78 3.47
C ALA A 109 11.89 0.54 4.13
N TYR A 110 11.00 -0.21 3.47
CA TYR A 110 9.73 -0.62 4.06
C TYR A 110 9.91 -1.59 5.24
N SER A 111 10.84 -2.54 5.15
CA SER A 111 11.16 -3.45 6.26
C SER A 111 11.63 -2.68 7.49
N ILE A 112 12.53 -1.71 7.33
CA ILE A 112 12.99 -0.83 8.42
C ILE A 112 11.82 -0.05 9.02
N TYR A 113 10.96 0.51 8.16
CA TYR A 113 9.76 1.21 8.62
C TYR A 113 8.84 0.32 9.46
N LYS A 114 8.58 -0.91 9.00
CA LYS A 114 7.71 -1.86 9.70
C LYS A 114 8.32 -2.35 11.00
N GLU A 115 9.64 -2.48 11.04
CA GLU A 115 10.34 -2.79 12.27
C GLU A 115 10.22 -1.65 13.28
N LEU A 116 10.38 -0.39 12.85
CA LEU A 116 10.11 0.76 13.71
C LEU A 116 8.66 0.79 14.22
N GLU A 117 7.67 0.48 13.36
CA GLU A 117 6.26 0.34 13.76
C GLU A 117 6.07 -0.74 14.84
N ARG A 118 6.71 -1.90 14.66
CA ARG A 118 6.67 -3.02 15.62
C ARG A 118 7.30 -2.63 16.96
N LEU A 119 8.44 -1.96 16.94
CA LEU A 119 9.16 -1.54 18.14
C LEU A 119 8.39 -0.48 18.94
N LEU A 120 7.83 0.52 18.25
CA LEU A 120 6.99 1.52 18.90
C LEU A 120 5.78 0.88 19.60
N TYR A 121 5.18 -0.13 18.99
CA TYR A 121 4.10 -0.90 19.60
C TYR A 121 4.56 -1.70 20.82
N LEU A 122 5.68 -2.43 20.71
CA LEU A 122 6.21 -3.28 21.78
C LEU A 122 6.60 -2.48 23.03
N TYR A 123 7.15 -1.28 22.83
CA TYR A 123 7.57 -0.38 23.91
C TYR A 123 6.46 0.59 24.36
N ASN A 124 5.22 0.44 23.87
CA ASN A 124 4.08 1.32 24.16
C ASN A 124 4.41 2.82 23.96
N ALA A 125 5.12 3.12 22.88
CA ALA A 125 5.53 4.48 22.59
C ALA A 125 4.31 5.38 22.31
N PRO A 126 4.28 6.63 22.81
CA PRO A 126 3.16 7.54 22.58
C PRO A 126 3.16 8.20 21.19
N PHE A 127 4.11 7.81 20.32
CA PHE A 127 4.35 8.46 19.02
C PHE A 127 3.90 7.58 17.86
N SER A 128 3.41 8.20 16.78
CA SER A 128 3.29 7.53 15.49
C SER A 128 4.66 7.34 14.84
N VAL A 129 4.78 6.38 13.91
CA VAL A 129 6.04 6.14 13.16
C VAL A 129 6.53 7.41 12.44
N LYS A 130 5.59 8.23 11.93
CA LYS A 130 5.93 9.51 11.28
C LYS A 130 6.56 10.49 12.27
N LYS A 131 5.96 10.63 13.46
CA LYS A 131 6.50 11.48 14.53
C LYS A 131 7.85 10.98 15.02
N ALA A 132 8.00 9.66 15.20
CA ALA A 132 9.29 9.05 15.54
C ALA A 132 10.37 9.35 14.49
N ARG A 133 10.05 9.30 13.19
CA ARG A 133 10.95 9.69 12.11
C ARG A 133 11.38 11.16 12.23
N GLU A 134 10.45 12.06 12.50
CA GLU A 134 10.74 13.50 12.67
C GLU A 134 11.66 13.75 13.88
N ILE A 135 11.39 13.08 15.01
CA ILE A 135 12.23 13.16 16.22
C ILE A 135 13.66 12.69 15.90
N ILE A 136 13.79 11.52 15.25
CA ILE A 136 15.08 10.94 14.85
C ILE A 136 15.83 11.87 13.87
N HIS A 137 15.13 12.48 12.91
CA HIS A 137 15.73 13.39 11.94
C HIS A 137 16.38 14.62 12.60
N ASN A 138 15.87 15.04 13.75
CA ASN A 138 16.38 16.17 14.52
C ASN A 138 17.44 15.79 15.56
N ILE A 139 17.96 14.55 15.52
CA ILE A 139 19.11 14.15 16.33
C ILE A 139 20.38 14.63 15.61
N TYR A 140 21.08 15.57 16.23
CA TYR A 140 22.29 16.17 15.65
C TYR A 140 23.56 15.60 16.28
N GLN A 141 24.57 15.37 15.45
CA GLN A 141 25.91 14.95 15.84
C GLN A 141 26.91 16.00 15.36
N ILE A 142 27.81 16.43 16.24
CA ILE A 142 28.94 17.30 15.87
C ILE A 142 30.22 16.48 15.80
N GLU A 143 31.06 16.77 14.81
CA GLU A 143 32.41 16.23 14.70
C GLU A 143 33.40 17.31 15.10
N VAL A 144 34.10 17.10 16.21
CA VAL A 144 35.09 18.04 16.75
C VAL A 144 36.47 17.44 16.56
N THR A 145 37.40 18.23 16.04
CA THR A 145 38.82 17.85 16.00
C THR A 145 39.48 18.38 17.26
N LEU A 146 40.02 17.50 18.09
CA LEU A 146 40.68 17.90 19.33
C LEU A 146 41.97 18.69 19.00
N PRO A 147 42.18 19.89 19.60
CA PRO A 147 43.32 20.74 19.28
C PRO A 147 44.67 20.08 19.51
N ASP A 148 44.79 19.27 20.57
CA ASP A 148 46.06 18.68 21.00
C ASP A 148 46.44 17.38 20.29
N SER A 149 45.47 16.59 19.83
CA SER A 149 45.71 15.24 19.30
C SER A 149 45.41 15.10 17.81
N GLY A 150 44.72 16.06 17.19
CA GLY A 150 44.23 15.96 15.81
C GLY A 150 43.17 14.86 15.60
N VAL A 151 42.74 14.19 16.67
CA VAL A 151 41.75 13.13 16.60
C VAL A 151 40.36 13.72 16.39
N LYS A 152 39.65 13.20 15.39
CA LYS A 152 38.24 13.52 15.16
C LYS A 152 37.38 12.73 16.14
N GLN A 153 36.67 13.44 17.00
CA GLN A 153 35.71 12.87 17.93
C GLN A 153 34.29 13.28 17.51
N LYS A 154 33.39 12.31 17.52
CA LYS A 154 31.98 12.56 17.25
C LYS A 154 31.21 12.64 18.58
N VAL A 155 30.53 13.75 18.80
CA VAL A 155 29.74 14.00 20.02
C VAL A 155 28.29 14.20 19.61
N LEU A 156 27.38 13.42 20.21
CA LEU A 156 25.94 13.62 20.06
C LEU A 156 25.53 14.82 20.90
N LEU A 157 24.73 15.71 20.32
CA LEU A 157 24.14 16.83 21.06
C LEU A 157 23.13 16.31 22.10
N GLN A 158 22.87 17.10 23.14
CA GLN A 158 21.91 16.73 24.17
C GLN A 158 20.56 16.37 23.53
N MET A 159 20.15 15.14 23.76
CA MET A 159 18.88 14.61 23.28
C MET A 159 17.77 15.00 24.24
N ASP A 160 16.61 15.39 23.72
CA ASP A 160 15.40 15.53 24.50
C ASP A 160 14.87 14.16 25.00
N GLU A 161 13.87 14.16 25.88
CA GLU A 161 13.31 12.94 26.47
C GLU A 161 12.73 11.99 25.40
N GLU A 162 12.11 12.54 24.34
CA GLU A 162 11.53 11.74 23.26
C GLU A 162 12.63 11.07 22.41
N GLN A 163 13.70 11.79 22.12
CA GLN A 163 14.88 11.30 21.39
C GLN A 163 15.60 10.22 22.18
N GLN A 164 15.84 10.43 23.48
CA GLN A 164 16.48 9.44 24.35
C GLN A 164 15.66 8.16 24.43
N PHE A 165 14.33 8.28 24.56
CA PHE A 165 13.43 7.13 24.57
C PHE A 165 13.59 6.27 23.30
N LEU A 166 13.56 6.90 22.12
CA LEU A 166 13.71 6.18 20.84
C LEU A 166 15.08 5.51 20.70
N VAL A 167 16.15 6.20 21.08
CA VAL A 167 17.52 5.65 20.99
C VAL A 167 17.69 4.46 21.95
N ASN A 168 17.24 4.59 23.19
CA ASN A 168 17.32 3.52 24.19
C ASN A 168 16.52 2.29 23.77
N MET A 169 15.31 2.50 23.22
CA MET A 169 14.49 1.43 22.67
C MET A 169 15.24 0.65 21.57
N ILE A 170 15.83 1.35 20.60
CA ILE A 170 16.58 0.72 19.51
C ILE A 170 17.84 -0.01 20.03
N GLN A 171 18.61 0.62 20.93
CA GLN A 171 19.82 0.02 21.50
C GLN A 171 19.53 -1.25 22.28
N ASN A 172 18.43 -1.28 23.05
CA ASN A 172 18.02 -2.47 23.80
C ASN A 172 17.70 -3.64 22.86
N GLU A 173 17.03 -3.41 21.74
CA GLU A 173 16.67 -4.47 20.80
C GLU A 173 17.88 -4.97 20.00
N ILE A 174 18.79 -4.08 19.62
CA ILE A 174 20.08 -4.47 19.03
C ILE A 174 20.86 -5.34 20.02
N SER A 175 20.92 -4.94 21.28
CA SER A 175 21.65 -5.69 22.32
C SER A 175 21.06 -7.08 22.56
N LYS A 176 19.74 -7.24 22.52
CA LYS A 176 19.07 -8.55 22.64
C LYS A 176 19.25 -9.44 21.41
N SER A 177 19.37 -8.84 20.23
CA SER A 177 19.44 -9.59 18.97
C SER A 177 20.86 -10.08 18.64
N PHE A 178 21.88 -9.44 19.21
CA PHE A 178 23.30 -9.71 18.92
C PHE A 178 24.15 -10.04 20.15
N GLY A 179 23.55 -10.13 21.34
CA GLY A 179 24.16 -10.62 22.57
C GLY A 179 23.74 -12.06 22.87
#